data_AF-A0A1H7MWQ9-F1
#
_entry.id   AF-A0A1H7MWQ9-F1
#
_cell.length_a   1.000
_cell.length_b   1.000
_cell.length_c   1.000
_cell.angle_alpha   90.00
_cell.angle_beta   90.00
_cell.angle_gamma   90.00
#
_symmetry.space_group_name_H-M   'P 1'
#
loop_
_entity.id
_entity.type
_entity.pdbx_description
1 polymer ?
#
loop_
_entity_poly.entity_id
_entity_poly.type
_entity_poly.pdbx_seq_one_letter_code
_entity_poly.pdbx_strand_id
1 'polypeptide(L)' 'MNSTLLFDFSVNKENKTIHIKREFDASLELVWLASPHILITWTNYY' A
#
# COMPACT_ATOMS: atom_id res chain seq x y z
N MET A 1 13.57 13.54 5.00
CA MET A 1 14.21 12.64 4.01
C MET A 1 14.87 11.49 4.76
N ASN A 2 14.56 10.25 4.33
CA ASN A 2 14.75 8.95 4.99
C ASN A 2 13.78 8.60 6.13
N SER A 3 12.48 8.67 5.85
CA SER A 3 11.52 7.76 6.50
C SER A 3 11.50 6.47 5.67
N THR A 4 11.97 5.36 6.26
CA THR A 4 11.70 4.04 5.69
C THR A 4 10.20 3.80 5.83
N LEU A 5 9.44 4.02 4.75
CA LEU A 5 7.99 3.78 4.76
C LEU A 5 7.72 2.33 5.11
N LEU A 6 6.86 2.11 6.11
CA LEU A 6 6.54 0.77 6.57
C LEU A 6 5.71 0.00 5.52
N PHE A 7 6.13 -1.23 5.25
CA PHE A 7 5.32 -2.25 4.60
C PHE A 7 5.27 -3.47 5.51
N ASP A 8 4.12 -3.69 6.14
CA ASP A 8 3.88 -4.81 7.05
C ASP A 8 2.69 -5.62 6.55
N PHE A 9 2.81 -6.95 6.58
CA PHE A 9 1.71 -7.83 6.21
C PHE A 9 1.69 -9.08 7.09
N SER A 10 0.48 -9.55 7.40
CA SER A 10 0.28 -10.82 8.11
C SER A 10 -0.73 -11.69 7.36
N VAL A 11 -0.46 -12.99 7.33
CA VAL A 11 -1.31 -13.99 6.69
C VAL A 11 -1.92 -14.85 7.78
N ASN A 12 -3.24 -14.79 7.90
CA ASN A 12 -4.00 -15.73 8.73
C ASN A 12 -4.58 -16.82 7.83
N LYS A 13 -3.91 -17.97 7.79
CA LYS A 13 -4.31 -19.10 6.93
C LYS A 13 -5.59 -19.78 7.41
N GLU A 14 -5.80 -19.83 8.73
CA GLU A 14 -6.99 -20.46 9.34
C GLU A 14 -8.26 -19.71 8.94
N ASN A 15 -8.22 -18.38 9.01
CA ASN A 15 -9.32 -17.51 8.63
C ASN A 15 -9.29 -17.12 7.14
N LYS A 16 -8.29 -17.58 6.38
CA LYS A 16 -8.07 -17.24 4.96
C LYS A 16 -8.04 -15.73 4.70
N THR A 17 -7.46 -14.96 5.63
CA THR A 17 -7.34 -13.50 5.52
C THR A 17 -5.88 -13.07 5.41
N ILE A 18 -5.67 -11.96 4.69
CA ILE A 18 -4.37 -11.28 4.61
C ILE A 18 -4.61 -9.84 5.07
N HIS A 19 -3.85 -9.39 6.05
CA HIS A 19 -3.85 -8.00 6.50
C HIS A 19 -2.60 -7.32 5.98
N ILE A 20 -2.76 -6.16 5.35
CA ILE A 20 -1.66 -5.35 4.81
C ILE A 20 -1.74 -3.98 5.46
N LYS A 21 -0.62 -3.50 5.98
CA LYS A 21 -0.42 -2.15 6.48
C LYS A 21 0.71 -1.50 5.68
N ARG A 22 0.43 -0.35 5.09
CA ARG A 22 1.40 0.39 4.27
C ARG A 22 1.33 1.86 4.60
N GLU A 23 2.50 2.46 4.75
CA GLU A 23 2.64 3.90 4.90
C GLU A 23 2.90 4.55 3.55
N PHE A 24 2.32 5.74 3.37
CA PHE A 24 2.53 6.58 2.20
C PHE A 24 2.99 7.95 2.68
N ASP A 25 4.04 8.48 2.05
CA ASP A 25 4.43 9.87 2.21
C ASP A 25 3.53 10.76 1.32
N ALA A 26 2.22 10.66 1.54
CA ALA A 26 1.20 11.35 0.78
C ALA A 26 0.01 11.70 1.68
N SER A 27 -0.71 12.77 1.33
CA SER A 27 -1.94 13.12 2.04
C SER A 27 -3.03 12.08 1.80
N LEU A 28 -3.98 11.98 2.73
CA LEU A 28 -5.11 11.07 2.62
C LEU A 28 -5.91 11.29 1.33
N GLU A 29 -6.10 12.55 0.93
CA GLU A 29 -6.79 12.90 -0.31
C GLU A 29 -6.09 12.33 -1.55
N LEU A 30 -4.76 12.41 -1.61
CA LEU A 30 -3.99 11.85 -2.73
C LEU A 30 -4.03 10.32 -2.74
N VAL A 31 -4.05 9.68 -1.57
CA VAL A 31 -4.23 8.23 -1.46
C VAL A 31 -5.61 7.81 -2.01
N TRP A 32 -6.67 8.57 -1.70
CA TRP A 32 -8.01 8.30 -2.23
C TRP A 32 -8.18 8.62 -3.72
N LEU A 33 -7.45 9.63 -4.22
CA LEU A 33 -7.51 10.06 -5.61
C LEU A 33 -6.79 9.09 -6.57
N ALA A 34 -6.05 8.11 -6.05
CA ALA A 34 -5.33 7.13 -6.86
C ALA A 34 -6.27 6.39 -7.84
N SER A 35 -6.26 6.82 -9.10
CA SER A 35 -7.06 6.24 -10.17
C SER A 35 -6.41 4.95 -10.70
N PRO A 36 -7.13 4.07 -11.42
CA PRO A 36 -6.58 2.83 -11.96
C PRO A 36 -5.29 3.02 -12.78
N HIS A 37 -5.16 4.15 -13.49
CA HIS A 37 -3.96 4.50 -14.24
C HIS A 37 -2.77 4.78 -13.30
N ILE A 38 -2.99 5.51 -12.21
CA ILE A 38 -2.00 5.81 -11.17
C ILE A 38 -1.64 4.54 -10.39
N LEU A 39 -2.63 3.70 -10.07
CA LEU A 39 -2.43 2.43 -9.40
C LEU A 39 -1.56 1.47 -10.23
N ILE A 40 -1.79 1.41 -11.54
CA ILE A 40 -0.94 0.65 -12.48
C ILE A 40 0.50 1.16 -12.48
N THR A 41 0.72 2.47 -12.41
CA THR A 41 2.08 3.03 -12.31
C THR A 41 2.77 2.59 -11.02
N TRP A 42 2.04 2.45 -9.91
CA TRP A 42 2.62 2.05 -8.63
C TRP A 42 2.87 0.55 -8.47
N THR A 43 2.13 -0.29 -9.20
CA THR A 43 2.24 -1.75 -9.08
C THR A 43 3.18 -2.39 -10.11
N ASN A 44 3.54 -1.71 -11.20
CA ASN A 44 4.36 -2.27 -12.29
C ASN A 44 5.89 -2.14 -12.11
N TYR A 45 6.38 -1.54 -11.02
CA TYR A 45 7.82 -1.37 -10.76
C TYR A 45 8.45 -2.48 -9.89
N TYR A 46 7.79 -3.63 -9.73
CA TYR A 46 8.30 -4.81 -9.03
C TYR A 46 8.21 -6.07 -9.90
#